data_AF-A0A6L3IK62-F1
#
_entry.id   AF-A0A6L3IK62-F1
#
_cell.length_a   1.000
_cell.length_b   1.000
_cell.length_c   1.000
_cell.angle_alpha   90.00
_cell.angle_beta   90.00
_cell.angle_gamma   90.00
#
_symmetry.space_group_name_H-M   'P 1'
#
loop_
_entity.id
_entity.type
_entity.pdbx_description
1 polymer ?
#
loop_
_entity_poly.entity_id
_entity_poly.type
_entity_poly.pdbx_seq_one_letter_code
_entity_poly.pdbx_strand_id
1 'polypeptide(L)'
;AVNPLRNACAHHERIWNRVMPVIPQLPATLRNTWITDKPQMANRFYAVFCCLIYWLNAIEPENTLVQDFKSLLQEFPNVDTTAMGFTTNWKEDPFWL
;
A
#
# COMPACT_ATOMS: atom_id res chain seq x y z
N ALA A 1 10.31 -2.36 7.06
CA ALA A 1 9.40 -1.36 6.46
C ALA A 1 8.05 -1.27 7.18
N VAL A 2 7.41 -2.39 7.55
CA VAL A 2 6.09 -2.37 8.23
C VAL A 2 6.14 -1.84 9.67
N ASN A 3 7.20 -2.11 10.44
CA ASN A 3 7.32 -1.60 11.82
C ASN A 3 7.17 -0.05 11.93
N PRO A 4 7.87 0.76 11.11
CA PRO A 4 7.64 2.21 11.06
C PRO A 4 6.19 2.62 10.80
N LEU A 5 5.50 1.94 9.87
CA LEU A 5 4.09 2.23 9.57
C LEU A 5 3.19 1.89 10.77
N ARG A 6 3.35 0.70 11.36
CA ARG A 6 2.62 0.28 12.56
C ARG A 6 2.82 1.26 13.72
N ASN A 7 4.06 1.71 13.93
CA ASN A 7 4.38 2.66 15.00
C ASN A 7 3.72 4.02 14.74
N ALA A 8 3.79 4.53 13.50
CA ALA A 8 3.09 5.75 13.13
C ALA A 8 1.58 5.65 13.40
N CYS A 9 0.94 4.53 13.06
CA CYS A 9 -0.47 4.29 13.38
C CYS A 9 -0.72 4.33 14.90
N ALA A 10 0.08 3.62 15.70
CA ALA A 10 -0.08 3.53 17.15
C ALA A 10 0.11 4.88 17.87
N HIS A 11 0.89 5.78 17.27
CA HIS A 11 1.11 7.13 17.78
C HIS A 11 0.21 8.18 17.11
N HIS A 12 -0.79 7.75 16.31
CA HIS A 12 -1.69 8.63 15.55
C HIS A 12 -0.95 9.66 14.69
N GLU A 13 0.21 9.28 14.18
CA GLU A 13 1.02 10.15 13.32
C GLU A 13 0.44 10.21 11.91
N ARG A 14 0.74 11.30 11.20
CA ARG A 14 0.37 11.45 9.79
C ARG A 14 1.11 10.44 8.91
N ILE A 15 0.34 9.67 8.12
CA ILE A 15 0.87 8.62 7.22
C ILE A 15 0.77 9.00 5.74
N TRP A 16 -0.33 9.63 5.31
CA TRP A 16 -0.71 9.73 3.89
C TRP A 16 0.39 10.35 2.99
N ASN A 17 1.14 11.37 3.42
CA ASN A 17 2.25 11.95 2.63
C ASN A 17 3.61 11.81 3.30
N ARG A 18 3.78 10.78 4.15
CA ARG A 18 5.02 10.55 4.90
C ARG A 18 6.10 9.91 4.03
N VAL A 19 7.34 10.32 4.24
CA VAL A 19 8.53 9.56 3.80
C VAL A 19 8.85 8.56 4.90
N MET A 20 8.77 7.27 4.58
CA MET A 20 9.11 6.19 5.49
C MET A 20 10.64 6.02 5.53
N PRO A 21 11.24 5.83 6.72
CA PRO A 21 12.68 5.71 6.85
C PRO A 21 13.24 4.38 6.31
N VAL A 22 12.37 3.39 6.10
CA VAL A 22 12.76 2.04 5.67
C VAL A 22 11.94 1.63 4.45
N ILE A 23 12.63 1.42 3.33
CA ILE A 23 12.04 0.92 2.08
C ILE A 23 11.78 -0.59 2.20
N PRO A 24 10.61 -1.10 1.76
CA PRO A 24 10.37 -2.54 1.66
C PRO A 24 11.38 -3.21 0.72
N GLN A 25 11.92 -4.34 1.14
CA GLN A 25 12.78 -5.18 0.30
C GLN A 25 11.95 -6.34 -0.25
N LEU A 26 12.11 -6.62 -1.54
CA LEU A 26 11.43 -7.73 -2.20
C LEU A 26 12.39 -8.92 -2.34
N PRO A 27 11.88 -10.16 -2.18
CA PRO A 27 12.65 -11.35 -2.54
C PRO A 27 12.92 -11.38 -4.05
N ALA A 28 13.89 -12.20 -4.47
CA ALA A 28 14.20 -12.40 -5.88
C ALA A 28 13.02 -12.95 -6.69
N THR A 29 12.13 -13.71 -6.04
CA THR A 29 10.93 -14.30 -6.66
C THR A 29 9.71 -14.10 -5.77
N LEU A 30 8.59 -13.74 -6.41
CA LEU A 30 7.27 -13.62 -5.79
C LEU A 30 6.37 -14.72 -6.35
N ARG A 31 5.60 -15.39 -5.48
CA ARG A 31 4.75 -16.53 -5.88
C ARG A 31 3.34 -16.09 -6.29
N ASN A 32 2.79 -15.11 -5.60
CA ASN A 32 1.47 -14.55 -5.88
C ASN A 32 1.56 -13.30 -6.75
N THR A 33 0.41 -12.82 -7.23
CA THR A 33 0.25 -11.56 -7.97
C THR A 33 0.93 -10.41 -7.22
N TRP A 34 1.64 -9.57 -7.96
CA TRP A 34 2.31 -8.38 -7.46
C TRP A 34 2.02 -7.20 -8.37
N ILE A 35 2.21 -5.99 -7.88
CA ILE A 35 2.05 -4.77 -8.66
C ILE A 35 2.90 -4.81 -9.94
N THR A 36 2.28 -4.42 -11.04
CA THR A 36 2.91 -4.37 -12.36
C THR A 36 3.65 -3.05 -12.53
N ASP A 37 3.01 -1.94 -12.12
CA ASP A 37 3.61 -0.61 -12.16
C ASP A 37 4.32 -0.28 -10.84
N LYS A 38 5.64 -0.10 -10.91
CA LYS A 38 6.47 0.13 -9.72
C LYS A 38 6.37 1.60 -9.31
N PRO A 39 6.17 1.88 -8.01
CA PRO A 39 6.13 3.27 -7.56
C PRO A 39 7.47 3.95 -7.78
N GLN A 40 7.42 5.20 -8.25
CA GLN A 40 8.60 6.06 -8.38
C GLN A 40 9.32 6.27 -7.03
N MET A 41 8.55 6.31 -5.94
CA MET A 41 9.06 6.43 -4.58
C MET A 41 8.65 5.24 -3.71
N ALA A 42 9.54 4.26 -3.58
CA ALA A 42 9.31 3.07 -2.77
C ALA A 42 9.36 3.31 -1.23
N ASN A 43 9.65 4.54 -0.80
CA ASN A 43 9.63 4.96 0.61
C ASN A 43 8.31 5.67 1.00
N ARG A 44 7.25 5.55 0.21
CA ARG A 44 5.92 6.11 0.53
C ARG A 44 4.98 5.02 1.05
N PHE A 45 3.83 5.45 1.56
CA PHE A 45 2.80 4.56 2.10
C PHE A 45 2.44 3.45 1.11
N TYR A 46 2.25 3.78 -0.17
CA TYR A 46 1.86 2.82 -1.20
C TYR A 46 2.72 1.55 -1.24
N ALA A 47 4.05 1.68 -1.25
CA ALA A 47 4.95 0.53 -1.34
C ALA A 47 4.84 -0.40 -0.12
N VAL A 48 4.75 0.19 1.08
CA VAL A 48 4.57 -0.58 2.33
C VAL A 48 3.20 -1.25 2.35
N PHE A 49 2.17 -0.56 1.85
CA PHE A 49 0.81 -1.06 1.81
C PHE A 49 0.64 -2.21 0.80
N CYS A 50 1.30 -2.15 -0.35
CA CYS A 50 1.36 -3.29 -1.29
C CYS A 50 1.98 -4.53 -0.64
N CYS A 51 3.04 -4.39 0.16
CA CYS A 51 3.58 -5.53 0.90
C CYS A 51 2.57 -6.12 1.90
N LEU A 52 1.81 -5.26 2.60
CA LEU A 52 0.78 -5.71 3.54
C LEU A 52 -0.34 -6.45 2.83
N ILE A 53 -0.86 -5.91 1.73
CA ILE A 53 -1.90 -6.56 0.92
C ILE A 53 -1.39 -7.91 0.40
N TYR A 54 -0.17 -7.97 -0.12
CA TYR A 54 0.42 -9.21 -0.61
C TYR A 54 0.50 -10.31 0.45
N TRP A 55 0.93 -9.96 1.66
CA TRP A 55 0.96 -10.93 2.77
C TRP A 55 -0.44 -11.31 3.21
N LEU A 56 -1.35 -10.34 3.32
CA LEU A 56 -2.70 -10.60 3.77
C LEU A 56 -3.44 -11.51 2.79
N ASN A 57 -3.34 -11.27 1.48
CA ASN A 57 -3.93 -12.14 0.45
C ASN A 57 -3.34 -13.56 0.46
N ALA A 58 -2.11 -13.74 0.95
CA ALA A 58 -1.52 -15.06 1.11
C ALA A 58 -1.98 -15.79 2.38
N ILE A 59 -2.39 -15.05 3.41
CA ILE A 59 -2.81 -15.59 4.72
C ILE A 59 -4.32 -15.79 4.76
N GLU A 60 -5.07 -14.81 4.30
CA GLU A 60 -6.53 -14.73 4.33
C GLU A 60 -7.03 -14.21 2.97
N PRO A 61 -7.26 -15.11 1.98
CA PRO A 61 -7.65 -14.73 0.63
C PRO A 61 -8.98 -13.96 0.54
N GLU A 62 -9.89 -14.14 1.53
CA GLU A 62 -11.21 -13.52 1.54
C GLU A 62 -11.24 -12.19 2.33
N ASN A 63 -10.08 -11.63 2.66
CA ASN A 63 -9.99 -10.37 3.39
C ASN A 63 -10.59 -9.17 2.61
N THR A 64 -11.06 -8.16 3.34
CA THR A 64 -11.73 -6.98 2.76
C THR A 64 -10.82 -5.75 2.64
N LEU A 65 -9.54 -5.84 2.99
CA LEU A 65 -8.66 -4.66 3.18
C LEU A 65 -8.61 -3.73 1.96
N VAL A 66 -8.51 -4.31 0.76
CA VAL A 66 -8.48 -3.54 -0.50
C VAL A 66 -9.81 -2.83 -0.73
N GLN A 67 -10.93 -3.53 -0.50
CA GLN A 67 -12.27 -2.98 -0.69
C GLN A 67 -12.58 -1.88 0.32
N ASP A 68 -12.21 -2.08 1.58
CA ASP A 68 -12.37 -1.08 2.65
C ASP A 68 -11.54 0.17 2.35
N PHE A 69 -10.30 0.00 1.90
CA PHE A 69 -9.44 1.11 1.51
C PHE A 69 -10.00 1.89 0.31
N LYS A 70 -10.49 1.19 -0.73
CA LYS A 70 -11.16 1.84 -1.87
C LYS A 70 -12.40 2.61 -1.44
N SER A 71 -13.20 2.04 -0.54
CA SER A 71 -14.41 2.69 0.00
C SER A 71 -14.06 3.96 0.78
N LEU A 72 -13.01 3.93 1.59
CA LEU A 72 -12.50 5.13 2.28
C LEU A 72 -12.05 6.22 1.30
N LEU A 73 -11.34 5.88 0.24
CA LEU A 73 -10.94 6.87 -0.77
C LEU A 73 -12.15 7.44 -1.53
N GLN A 74 -13.22 6.67 -1.71
CA GLN A 74 -14.47 7.16 -2.30
C GLN A 74 -15.22 8.11 -1.34
N GLU A 75 -15.24 7.79 -0.04
CA GLU A 75 -15.82 8.64 1.00
C GLU A 75 -15.05 9.97 1.16
N PHE A 76 -13.73 9.93 1.00
CA PHE A 76 -12.85 11.10 1.13
C PHE A 76 -12.14 11.43 -0.21
N PRO A 77 -12.86 11.98 -1.22
CA PRO A 77 -12.31 12.21 -2.56
C PRO A 77 -11.20 13.27 -2.61
N ASN A 78 -11.03 14.06 -1.55
CA ASN A 78 -9.98 15.08 -1.43
C ASN A 78 -8.62 14.47 -1.04
N VAL A 79 -8.53 13.16 -0.79
CA VAL A 79 -7.27 12.49 -0.45
C VAL A 79 -6.42 12.31 -1.70
N ASP A 80 -5.23 12.91 -1.70
CA ASP A 80 -4.27 12.81 -2.78
C ASP A 80 -3.48 11.49 -2.71
N THR A 81 -3.89 10.52 -3.53
CA THR A 81 -3.19 9.23 -3.65
C THR A 81 -1.82 9.35 -4.29
N THR A 82 -1.57 10.37 -5.12
CA THR A 82 -0.24 10.61 -5.72
C THR A 82 0.75 11.01 -4.64
N ALA A 83 0.37 11.86 -3.69
CA ALA A 83 1.18 12.17 -2.52
C ALA A 83 1.43 10.96 -1.60
N MET A 84 0.52 9.98 -1.60
CA MET A 84 0.70 8.67 -0.95
C MET A 84 1.65 7.73 -1.69
N GLY A 85 2.09 8.11 -2.89
CA GLY A 85 3.03 7.37 -3.73
C GLY A 85 2.38 6.33 -4.63
N PHE A 86 1.06 6.39 -4.83
CA PHE A 86 0.35 5.54 -5.79
C PHE A 86 0.71 5.95 -7.21
N THR A 87 0.75 4.96 -8.10
CA THR A 87 0.92 5.18 -9.54
C THR A 87 -0.39 5.64 -10.17
N THR A 88 -0.38 6.24 -11.37
CA THR A 88 -1.59 6.83 -11.97
C THR A 88 -2.72 5.83 -12.18
N ASN A 89 -2.39 4.60 -12.61
CA ASN A 89 -3.35 3.56 -12.99
C ASN A 89 -3.37 2.40 -11.98
N TRP A 90 -3.18 2.69 -10.70
CA TRP A 90 -3.09 1.67 -9.65
C TRP A 90 -4.40 0.89 -9.47
N LYS A 91 -5.56 1.49 -9.79
CA LYS A 91 -6.88 0.87 -9.60
C LYS A 91 -7.14 -0.23 -10.63
N GLU A 92 -6.50 -0.13 -11.78
CA GLU A 92 -6.60 -1.04 -12.92
C GLU A 92 -5.59 -2.19 -12.83
N ASP A 93 -4.62 -2.11 -11.93
CA ASP A 93 -3.61 -3.14 -11.74
C ASP A 93 -4.27 -4.41 -11.17
N PRO A 94 -4.04 -5.61 -11.74
CA PRO A 94 -4.60 -6.87 -11.25
C PRO A 94 -4.30 -7.18 -9.78
N PHE A 95 -3.23 -6.60 -9.22
CA PHE A 95 -2.94 -6.69 -7.80
C PHE A 95 -4.04 -6.08 -6.90
N TRP A 96 -4.76 -5.09 -7.43
CA TRP A 96 -5.80 -4.33 -6.74
C TRP A 96 -7.22 -4.75 -7.13
N LEU A 97 -7.39 -5.74 -8.02
CA LEU A 97 -8.72 -6.22 -8.45
C LEU A 97 -9.33 -7.19 -7.44
#